data_AF-A0A8T7JE94-F1
#
_entry.id   AF-A0A8T7JE94-F1
#
_cell.length_a   1.000
_cell.length_b   1.000
_cell.length_c   1.000
_cell.angle_alpha   90.00
_cell.angle_beta   90.00
_cell.angle_gamma   90.00
#
_symmetry.space_group_name_H-M   'P 1'
#
loop_
_entity.id
_entity.type
_entity.pdbx_description
1 polymer ?
#
loop_
_entity_poly.entity_id
_entity_poly.type
_entity_poly.pdbx_seq_one_letter_code
_entity_poly.pdbx_strand_id
1 'polypeptide(L)'
;MNKKQSELPNFPLPDRTVVLTAINKSIPNNNFELFVFGSRSLIQTCKDYSDLDLVIRCDKPIPRQILFQIEEDLENSQLNYRVDLLDWHRISDEFKNEITSKLIKI
;
A
#
# COMPACT_ATOMS: atom_id res chain seq x y z
N MET A 1 28.54 12.91 -6.59
CA MET A 1 27.89 13.61 -5.46
C MET A 1 26.42 13.79 -5.82
N ASN A 2 25.40 13.35 -5.11
CA ASN A 2 25.24 12.55 -3.90
C ASN A 2 24.09 11.58 -4.21
N LYS A 3 24.23 10.29 -3.84
CA LYS A 3 23.12 9.35 -3.92
C LYS A 3 22.00 9.91 -3.03
N LYS A 4 20.84 10.15 -3.64
CA LYS A 4 19.65 10.73 -3.00
C LYS A 4 19.41 10.09 -1.63
N GLN A 5 19.24 10.94 -0.62
CA GLN A 5 18.65 10.58 0.67
C GLN A 5 17.42 9.69 0.44
N SER A 6 17.30 8.61 1.22
CA SER A 6 16.20 7.65 1.16
C SER A 6 14.84 8.35 1.23
N GLU A 7 14.13 8.36 0.10
CA GLU A 7 12.78 8.90 -0.10
C GLU A 7 11.78 7.96 0.62
N LEU A 8 11.51 8.22 1.91
CA LEU A 8 10.50 7.47 2.67
C LEU A 8 9.09 8.02 2.34
N PRO A 9 8.07 7.17 2.16
CA PRO A 9 6.73 7.62 1.85
C PRO A 9 6.12 8.33 3.07
N ASN A 10 5.13 9.22 2.84
CA ASN A 10 4.30 9.79 3.90
C ASN A 10 3.32 8.74 4.43
N PHE A 11 3.88 7.79 5.18
CA PHE A 11 3.18 6.68 5.80
C PHE A 11 3.75 6.50 7.21
N PRO A 12 3.09 7.03 8.26
CA PRO A 12 3.58 6.95 9.64
C PRO A 12 3.77 5.51 10.14
N LEU A 13 4.80 5.27 10.96
CA LEU A 13 5.11 3.93 11.49
C LEU A 13 3.96 3.28 12.28
N PRO A 14 3.18 4.00 13.12
CA PRO A 14 2.02 3.41 13.78
C PRO A 14 0.99 2.89 12.76
N ASP A 15 0.72 3.68 11.73
CA ASP A 15 -0.23 3.32 10.67
C ASP A 15 0.26 2.12 9.85
N ARG A 16 1.58 2.02 9.61
CA ARG A 16 2.20 0.83 8.98
C ARG A 16 1.91 -0.44 9.78
N THR A 17 1.97 -0.34 11.10
CA THR A 17 1.74 -1.49 11.99
C THR A 17 0.29 -1.95 11.87
N VAL A 18 -0.66 -1.01 11.81
CA VAL A 18 -2.08 -1.32 11.61
C VAL A 18 -2.31 -2.02 10.27
N VAL A 19 -1.77 -1.46 9.18
CA VAL A 19 -1.91 -2.02 7.84
C VAL A 19 -1.30 -3.41 7.73
N LEU A 20 -0.05 -3.58 8.17
CA LEU A 20 0.62 -4.87 8.14
C LEU A 20 -0.11 -5.89 9.00
N THR A 21 -0.63 -5.50 10.16
CA THR A 21 -1.41 -6.40 11.01
C THR A 21 -2.68 -6.88 10.32
N ALA A 22 -3.42 -5.99 9.63
CA ALA A 22 -4.62 -6.35 8.89
C ALA A 22 -4.31 -7.34 7.75
N ILE A 23 -3.27 -7.05 6.95
CA ILE A 23 -2.86 -7.94 5.84
C ILE A 23 -2.42 -9.31 6.39
N ASN A 24 -1.65 -9.33 7.48
CA ASN A 24 -1.09 -10.56 8.06
C ASN A 24 -2.10 -11.56 8.62
N LYS A 25 -3.29 -11.10 8.97
CA LYS A 25 -4.38 -12.01 9.35
C LYS A 25 -4.81 -12.92 8.19
N SER A 26 -4.63 -12.45 6.95
CA SER A 26 -5.12 -13.12 5.75
C SER A 26 -4.01 -13.62 4.81
N ILE A 27 -2.86 -12.95 4.79
CA ILE A 27 -1.71 -13.27 3.93
C ILE A 27 -0.43 -13.25 4.79
N PRO A 28 0.29 -14.37 4.96
CA PRO A 28 1.53 -14.38 5.72
C PRO A 28 2.58 -13.39 5.20
N ASN A 29 3.27 -12.68 6.09
CA ASN A 29 4.29 -11.65 5.80
C ASN A 29 5.35 -12.03 4.76
N ASN A 30 5.71 -13.31 4.66
CA ASN A 30 6.74 -13.80 3.73
C ASN A 30 6.21 -14.11 2.32
N ASN A 31 4.92 -13.89 2.07
CA ASN A 31 4.25 -14.23 0.82
C ASN A 31 3.84 -13.00 -0.01
N PHE A 32 4.20 -11.79 0.43
CA PHE A 32 3.87 -10.58 -0.29
C PHE A 32 4.93 -9.48 -0.18
N GLU A 33 4.95 -8.60 -1.16
CA GLU A 33 5.59 -7.30 -1.10
C GLU A 33 4.52 -6.21 -1.07
N LEU A 34 4.70 -5.18 -0.24
CA LEU A 34 3.80 -4.05 -0.13
C LEU A 34 4.50 -2.79 -0.66
N PHE A 35 3.76 -1.97 -1.40
CA PHE A 35 4.25 -0.71 -1.93
C PHE A 35 3.23 0.40 -1.70
N VAL A 36 3.72 1.59 -1.35
CA VAL A 36 2.95 2.83 -1.41
C VAL A 36 3.08 3.42 -2.81
N PHE A 37 1.99 3.93 -3.35
CA PHE A 37 2.01 4.82 -4.52
C PHE A 37 1.12 6.04 -4.27
N GLY A 38 0.82 6.77 -5.34
CA GLY A 38 -0.12 7.90 -5.28
C GLY A 38 0.42 9.09 -4.50
N SER A 39 -0.48 9.83 -3.86
CA SER A 39 -0.14 11.13 -3.27
C SER A 39 0.85 11.02 -2.09
N ARG A 40 0.78 9.90 -1.36
CA ARG A 40 1.62 9.62 -0.19
C ARG A 40 3.00 9.05 -0.54
N SER A 41 3.26 8.70 -1.80
CA SER A 41 4.61 8.33 -2.25
C SER A 41 5.45 9.52 -2.70
N LEU A 42 4.89 10.74 -2.71
CA LEU A 42 5.59 11.95 -3.15
C LEU A 42 6.30 12.66 -1.98
N ILE A 43 7.37 13.38 -2.31
CA ILE A 43 8.17 14.19 -1.36
C ILE A 43 7.39 15.40 -0.83
N GLN A 44 6.43 15.90 -1.61
CA GLN A 44 5.59 17.03 -1.18
C GLN A 44 4.61 16.59 -0.10
N THR A 45 4.33 17.47 0.86
CA THR A 45 3.32 17.24 1.90
C THR A 45 1.97 16.97 1.26
N CYS A 46 1.51 15.71 1.34
CA CYS A 46 0.11 15.38 1.11
C CYS A 46 -0.71 15.88 2.31
N LYS A 47 -2.03 15.97 2.14
CA LYS A 47 -2.90 16.36 3.25
C LYS A 47 -3.00 15.19 4.23
N ASP A 48 -3.19 15.48 5.52
CA ASP A 48 -3.27 14.44 6.56
C ASP A 48 -4.41 13.43 6.31
N TYR A 49 -5.48 13.90 5.66
CA TYR A 49 -6.68 13.11 5.28
C TYR A 49 -6.62 12.55 3.85
N SER A 50 -5.50 12.68 3.14
CA SER A 50 -5.36 12.07 1.81
C SER A 50 -5.45 10.54 1.92
N ASP A 51 -6.04 9.88 0.93
CA ASP A 51 -6.10 8.42 0.92
C ASP A 51 -4.69 7.80 0.90
N LEU A 52 -4.57 6.56 1.39
CA LEU A 52 -3.35 5.76 1.33
C LEU A 52 -3.50 4.69 0.25
N ASP A 53 -2.82 4.93 -0.88
CA ASP A 53 -2.82 4.03 -2.03
C ASP A 53 -1.72 2.96 -1.86
N LEU A 54 -2.13 1.69 -1.77
CA LEU A 54 -1.27 0.54 -1.58
C LEU A 54 -1.44 -0.47 -2.70
N VAL A 55 -0.33 -1.11 -3.11
CA VAL A 55 -0.39 -2.29 -3.96
C VAL A 55 0.35 -3.45 -3.32
N ILE A 56 -0.31 -4.62 -3.30
CA ILE A 56 0.26 -5.89 -2.86
C ILE A 56 0.72 -6.67 -4.07
N ARG A 57 1.94 -7.18 -4.02
CA ARG A 57 2.47 -8.16 -4.97
C ARG A 57 2.65 -9.51 -4.28
N CYS A 58 1.88 -10.50 -4.71
CA CYS A 58 2.05 -11.91 -4.35
C CYS A 58 2.49 -12.71 -5.59
N ASP A 59 2.88 -13.96 -5.42
CA ASP A 59 3.18 -14.85 -6.57
C ASP A 59 1.95 -15.15 -7.43
N LYS A 60 0.76 -15.08 -6.83
CA LYS A 60 -0.53 -15.37 -7.47
C LYS A 60 -1.56 -14.29 -7.13
N PRO A 61 -2.61 -14.13 -7.96
CA PRO A 61 -3.70 -13.21 -7.65
C PRO A 61 -4.32 -13.54 -6.30
N ILE A 62 -4.59 -12.50 -5.51
CA ILE A 62 -5.27 -12.62 -4.22
C ILE A 62 -6.75 -12.93 -4.50
N PRO A 63 -7.36 -13.93 -3.83
CA PRO A 63 -8.80 -14.15 -3.93
C PRO A 63 -9.56 -12.89 -3.50
N ARG A 64 -10.62 -12.50 -4.25
CA ARG A 64 -11.37 -11.27 -3.95
C ARG A 64 -11.92 -11.23 -2.53
N GLN A 65 -12.37 -12.37 -2.01
CA GLN A 65 -12.84 -12.47 -0.63
C GLN A 65 -11.77 -12.08 0.39
N ILE A 66 -10.50 -12.42 0.13
CA ILE A 66 -9.38 -12.04 0.99
C ILE A 66 -9.10 -10.53 0.91
N LEU A 67 -9.13 -9.96 -0.30
CA LEU A 67 -8.99 -8.50 -0.47
C LEU A 67 -10.09 -7.76 0.31
N PHE A 68 -11.36 -8.18 0.15
CA PHE A 68 -12.48 -7.59 0.88
C PHE A 68 -12.34 -7.72 2.39
N GLN A 69 -11.85 -8.85 2.90
CA GLN A 69 -11.63 -9.00 4.34
C GLN A 69 -10.56 -8.04 4.87
N ILE A 70 -9.49 -7.82 4.10
CA ILE A 70 -8.43 -6.88 4.48
C ILE A 70 -8.96 -5.45 4.42
N GLU A 71 -9.72 -5.09 3.38
CA GLU A 71 -10.36 -3.77 3.26
C GLU A 71 -11.30 -3.50 4.44
N GLU A 72 -12.16 -4.45 4.80
CA GLU A 72 -13.05 -4.33 5.96
C GLU A 72 -12.28 -4.16 7.27
N ASP A 73 -11.19 -4.91 7.46
CA ASP A 73 -10.32 -4.79 8.64
C ASP A 73 -9.64 -3.40 8.72
N LEU A 74 -9.29 -2.81 7.57
CA LEU A 74 -8.69 -1.47 7.49
C LEU A 74 -9.74 -0.38 7.73
N GLU A 75 -10.94 -0.52 7.19
CA GLU A 75 -12.06 0.40 7.42
C GLU A 75 -12.49 0.43 8.89
N ASN A 76 -12.43 -0.70 9.59
CA ASN A 76 -12.74 -0.81 11.02
C ASN A 76 -11.54 -0.50 11.95
N SER A 77 -10.44 0.03 11.40
CA SER A 77 -9.22 0.33 12.16
C SER A 77 -9.20 1.76 12.73
N GLN A 78 -8.08 2.13 13.37
CA GLN A 78 -7.87 3.47 13.92
C GLN A 78 -7.26 4.46 12.89
N LEU A 79 -7.14 4.07 11.63
CA LEU A 79 -6.63 4.95 10.57
C LEU A 79 -7.62 6.10 10.33
N ASN A 80 -7.11 7.33 10.27
CA ASN A 80 -7.93 8.52 10.08
C ASN A 80 -8.19 8.86 8.60
N TYR A 81 -7.95 7.93 7.70
CA TYR A 81 -8.06 8.08 6.26
C TYR A 81 -8.34 6.72 5.61
N ARG A 82 -8.87 6.74 4.39
CA ARG A 82 -9.15 5.52 3.63
C ARG A 82 -7.85 4.89 3.13
N VAL A 83 -7.82 3.56 3.10
CA VAL A 83 -6.77 2.80 2.41
C VAL A 83 -7.37 2.20 1.15
N ASP A 84 -6.75 2.49 0.00
CA ASP A 84 -7.07 1.82 -1.27
C ASP A 84 -6.04 0.71 -1.50
N LEU A 85 -6.50 -0.54 -1.50
CA LEU A 85 -5.63 -1.71 -1.54
C LEU A 85 -5.81 -2.48 -2.85
N LEU A 86 -4.78 -2.45 -3.69
CA LEU A 86 -4.80 -3.10 -4.99
C LEU A 86 -3.98 -4.39 -5.01
N ASP A 87 -4.45 -5.39 -5.74
CA ASP A 87 -3.68 -6.58 -6.11
C ASP A 87 -3.00 -6.32 -7.47
N TRP A 88 -1.67 -6.42 -7.49
CA TRP A 88 -0.85 -6.22 -8.69
C TRP A 88 -1.28 -7.10 -9.87
N HIS A 89 -1.79 -8.31 -9.62
CA HIS A 89 -2.24 -9.20 -10.68
C HIS A 89 -3.57 -8.78 -11.31
N ARG A 90 -4.34 -7.91 -10.65
CA ARG A 90 -5.70 -7.54 -11.05
C ARG A 90 -5.80 -6.15 -11.68
N ILE A 91 -4.76 -5.32 -11.53
CA ILE A 91 -4.69 -4.02 -12.20
C ILE A 91 -4.24 -4.18 -13.66
N SER A 92 -4.71 -3.28 -14.52
CA SER A 92 -4.37 -3.30 -15.95
C SER A 92 -2.90 -2.97 -16.19
N ASP A 93 -2.37 -3.36 -17.34
CA ASP A 93 -0.96 -3.09 -17.66
C ASP A 93 -0.69 -1.60 -17.89
N GLU A 94 -1.68 -0.87 -18.42
CA GLU A 94 -1.64 0.59 -18.50
C GLU A 94 -1.45 1.20 -17.11
N PHE A 95 -2.24 0.76 -16.13
CA PHE A 95 -2.16 1.27 -14.77
C PHE A 95 -0.83 0.89 -14.10
N LYS A 96 -0.34 -0.34 -14.30
CA LYS A 96 1.01 -0.74 -13.84
C LYS A 96 2.06 0.21 -14.38
N ASN A 97 2.02 0.53 -15.67
CA ASN A 97 2.99 1.45 -16.30
C ASN A 97 2.92 2.86 -15.69
N GLU A 98 1.73 3.36 -15.35
CA GLU A 98 1.53 4.68 -14.75
C GLU A 98 2.06 4.80 -13.31
N ILE A 99 2.00 3.72 -12.53
CA ILE A 99 2.39 3.73 -11.11
C ILE A 99 3.81 3.20 -10.86
N THR A 100 4.39 2.42 -11.78
CA THR A 100 5.67 1.70 -11.56
C THR A 100 6.81 2.61 -11.09
N SER A 101 6.94 3.80 -11.68
CA SER A 101 8.00 4.77 -11.31
C SER A 101 7.76 5.47 -9.98
N LYS A 102 6.58 5.29 -9.36
CA LYS A 102 6.14 5.95 -8.13
C LYS A 102 6.03 4.99 -6.94
N LEU A 103 6.33 3.71 -7.16
CA LEU A 103 6.24 2.68 -6.13
C LEU A 103 7.38 2.81 -5.12
N ILE A 104 7.02 2.92 -3.85
CA ILE A 104 7.97 2.87 -2.75
C ILE A 104 7.68 1.62 -1.92
N LYS A 105 8.64 0.70 -1.87
CA LYS A 105 8.54 -0.52 -1.07
C LYS A 105 8.60 -0.17 0.42
N ILE A 106 7.77 -0.83 1.22
CA ILE A 106 7.63 -0.63 2.67
C ILE A 106 7.98 -1.90 3.45
#